data_AF-A0A958CNN4-F1
#
_entry.id   AF-A0A958CNN4-F1
#
_cell.length_a   1.000
_cell.length_b   1.000
_cell.length_c   1.000
_cell.angle_alpha   90.00
_cell.angle_beta   90.00
_cell.angle_gamma   90.00
#
_symmetry.space_group_name_H-M   'P 1'
#
loop_
_entity.id
_entity.type
_entity.pdbx_description
1 polymer ?
#
loop_
_entity_poly.entity_id
_entity_poly.type
_entity_poly.pdbx_seq_one_letter_code
_entity_poly.pdbx_strand_id
1 'polypeptide(L)'
;MTDPLTNLQCPIPISDYPTVTLAHGGGGRLTQMLIERMFLPAFDNPQLVQQHDGALLEVNGARLAFSTDSFVISPLFFSGGDIGSLA
;
A
#
# COMPACT_ATOMS: atom_id res chain seq x y z
N MET A 1 -45.13 -13.18 4.29
CA MET A 1 -44.10 -12.76 3.31
C MET A 1 -42.87 -12.36 4.09
N THR A 2 -41.93 -13.29 4.31
CA THR A 2 -40.63 -13.02 4.93
C THR A 2 -39.68 -12.57 3.82
N ASP A 3 -39.11 -11.38 3.97
CA ASP A 3 -38.14 -10.80 3.03
C ASP A 3 -36.88 -11.70 2.97
N PRO A 4 -36.50 -12.25 1.80
CA PRO A 4 -35.31 -13.10 1.68
C PRO A 4 -33.98 -12.38 1.95
N LEU A 5 -33.97 -11.06 2.17
CA LEU A 5 -32.76 -10.26 2.40
C LEU A 5 -32.38 -10.11 3.89
N THR A 6 -33.19 -10.58 4.84
CA THR A 6 -32.96 -10.34 6.28
C THR A 6 -31.81 -11.13 6.91
N ASN A 7 -31.08 -11.96 6.14
CA ASN A 7 -29.97 -12.81 6.63
C ASN A 7 -28.66 -12.64 5.85
N LEU A 8 -28.49 -11.54 5.12
CA LEU A 8 -27.23 -11.24 4.44
C LEU A 8 -26.24 -10.59 5.42
N GLN A 9 -25.61 -11.42 6.26
CA GLN A 9 -24.49 -10.99 7.09
C GLN A 9 -23.19 -11.25 6.32
N CYS A 10 -22.44 -10.18 6.07
CA CYS A 10 -21.10 -10.29 5.51
C CYS A 10 -20.21 -11.06 6.51
N PRO A 11 -19.40 -12.03 6.04
CA PRO A 11 -18.47 -12.73 6.92
C PRO A 11 -17.46 -11.73 7.52
N ILE A 12 -17.09 -11.97 8.79
CA ILE A 12 -16.07 -11.16 9.48
C ILE A 12 -14.75 -11.29 8.69
N PRO A 13 -14.10 -10.17 8.32
CA PRO A 13 -12.85 -10.22 7.59
C PRO A 13 -11.75 -10.93 8.38
N ILE A 14 -10.98 -11.79 7.71
CA ILE A 14 -9.76 -12.38 8.28
C ILE A 14 -8.78 -11.25 8.57
N SER A 15 -8.27 -11.18 9.79
CA SER A 15 -7.34 -10.12 10.24
C SER A 15 -5.88 -10.55 10.28
N ASP A 16 -5.62 -11.86 10.30
CA ASP A 16 -4.30 -12.44 10.55
C ASP A 16 -3.85 -13.23 9.32
N TYR A 17 -2.75 -12.78 8.73
CA TYR A 17 -2.15 -13.36 7.54
C TYR A 17 -0.74 -13.87 7.90
N PRO A 18 -0.54 -15.18 8.11
CA PRO A 18 0.75 -15.72 8.55
C PRO A 18 1.83 -15.65 7.47
N THR A 19 1.46 -15.35 6.22
CA THR A 19 2.36 -15.29 5.06
C THR A 19 1.99 -14.10 4.17
N VAL A 20 2.98 -13.56 3.45
CA VAL A 20 2.76 -12.55 2.43
C VAL A 20 1.94 -13.15 1.28
N THR A 21 0.99 -12.37 0.77
CA THR A 21 0.11 -12.73 -0.35
C THR A 21 0.12 -11.61 -1.39
N LEU A 22 -0.33 -11.89 -2.62
CA LEU A 22 -0.41 -10.86 -3.68
C LEU A 22 -1.25 -9.65 -3.27
N ALA A 23 -2.28 -9.83 -2.44
CA ALA A 23 -3.13 -8.74 -1.98
C ALA A 23 -2.38 -7.71 -1.09
N HIS A 24 -1.24 -8.07 -0.50
CA HIS A 24 -0.38 -7.12 0.22
C HIS A 24 0.40 -6.19 -0.72
N GLY A 25 0.55 -6.54 -2.00
CA GLY A 25 1.14 -5.69 -3.03
C GLY A 25 0.11 -4.97 -3.91
N GLY A 26 -1.18 -5.07 -3.58
CA GLY A 26 -2.27 -4.51 -4.40
C GLY A 26 -2.62 -3.05 -4.13
N GLY A 27 -1.93 -2.38 -3.18
CA GLY A 27 -2.17 -0.98 -2.81
C GLY A 27 -3.44 -0.74 -1.98
N GLY A 28 -4.14 -1.79 -1.57
CA GLY A 28 -5.40 -1.71 -0.83
C GLY A 28 -5.24 -1.92 0.67
N ARG A 29 -6.33 -2.38 1.31
CA ARG A 29 -6.40 -2.59 2.77
C ARG A 29 -5.30 -3.48 3.34
N LEU A 30 -4.93 -4.57 2.65
CA LEU A 30 -3.87 -5.46 3.17
C LEU A 30 -2.47 -4.84 3.04
N THR A 31 -2.23 -4.01 2.02
CA THR A 31 -1.01 -3.20 1.94
C THR A 31 -0.92 -2.26 3.13
N GLN A 32 -2.00 -1.52 3.41
CA GLN A 32 -2.05 -0.60 4.56
C GLN A 32 -1.85 -1.34 5.89
N MET A 33 -2.50 -2.50 6.08
CA MET A 33 -2.32 -3.31 7.29
C MET A 33 -0.87 -3.80 7.45
N LEU A 34 -0.18 -4.15 6.36
CA LEU A 34 1.23 -4.54 6.41
C LEU A 34 2.12 -3.37 6.82
N ILE A 35 1.88 -2.17 6.25
CA ILE A 35 2.57 -0.94 6.63
C ILE A 35 2.38 -0.66 8.12
N GLU A 36 1.14 -0.60 8.58
CA GLU A 36 0.80 -0.22 9.96
C GLU A 36 1.27 -1.22 11.02
N ARG A 37 1.17 -2.53 10.74
CA ARG A 37 1.42 -3.57 11.74
C ARG A 37 2.84 -4.10 11.74
N MET A 38 3.57 -3.94 10.64
CA MET A 38 4.92 -4.50 10.50
C MET A 38 5.97 -3.42 10.28
N PHE A 39 5.77 -2.52 9.31
CA PHE A 39 6.79 -1.53 8.95
C PHE A 39 6.83 -0.34 9.91
N LEU A 40 5.69 0.26 10.27
CA LEU A 40 5.66 1.38 11.23
C LEU A 40 6.31 1.01 12.57
N PRO A 41 6.00 -0.13 13.21
CA PRO A 41 6.61 -0.46 14.50
C PRO A 41 8.09 -0.85 14.39
N ALA A 42 8.51 -1.42 13.26
CA ALA A 42 9.90 -1.85 13.05
C ALA A 42 10.84 -0.68 12.70
N PHE A 43 10.32 0.38 12.09
CA PHE A 43 11.10 1.51 11.56
C PHE A 43 10.62 2.87 12.08
N ASP A 44 10.01 2.91 13.26
CA ASP A 44 9.35 4.09 13.83
C ASP A 44 10.24 5.35 13.77
N ASN A 45 9.73 6.40 13.12
CA ASN A 45 10.35 7.71 13.05
C ASN A 45 9.35 8.80 12.64
N PRO A 46 9.62 10.08 12.96
CA PRO A 46 8.68 11.18 12.71
C PRO A 46 8.27 11.37 11.25
N GLN A 47 9.14 11.03 10.30
CA GLN A 47 8.86 11.17 8.87
C GLN A 47 7.93 10.04 8.39
N LEU A 48 8.18 8.81 8.82
CA LEU A 48 7.40 7.64 8.41
C LEU A 48 5.97 7.66 9.00
N VAL A 49 5.82 8.12 10.25
CA VAL A 49 4.50 8.23 10.92
C VAL A 49 3.52 9.13 10.16
N GLN A 50 4.01 10.09 9.36
CA GLN A 50 3.17 10.97 8.56
C GLN A 50 2.42 10.24 7.43
N GLN A 51 2.97 9.12 6.92
CA GLN A 51 2.35 8.32 5.85
C GLN A 51 1.90 9.14 4.63
N HIS A 52 2.72 10.12 4.22
CA HIS A 52 2.53 10.87 2.97
C HIS A 52 3.09 10.11 1.77
N ASP A 53 2.85 10.60 0.55
CA ASP A 53 3.39 10.05 -0.72
C ASP A 53 4.94 10.15 -0.83
N GLY A 54 5.60 10.69 0.18
CA GLY A 54 7.05 10.82 0.28
C GLY A 54 7.48 11.38 1.63
N ALA A 55 8.79 11.43 1.87
CA ALA A 55 9.40 11.98 3.08
C ALA A 55 9.95 13.40 2.84
N LEU A 56 9.79 14.26 3.85
CA LEU A 56 10.49 15.54 3.92
C LEU A 56 11.81 15.36 4.65
N LEU A 57 12.92 15.69 3.97
CA LEU A 57 14.28 15.52 4.48
C LEU A 57 15.00 16.87 4.50
N GLU A 58 15.69 17.17 5.60
CA GLU A 58 16.59 18.32 5.69
C GLU A 58 18.03 17.83 5.44
N VAL A 59 18.63 18.22 4.32
CA VAL A 59 19.97 17.79 3.91
C VAL A 59 20.81 19.01 3.57
N ASN A 60 21.88 19.24 4.33
CA ASN A 60 22.80 20.38 4.16
C ASN A 60 22.09 21.75 4.11
N GLY A 61 21.03 21.92 4.91
CA GLY A 61 20.23 23.16 4.94
C GLY A 61 19.23 23.31 3.80
N ALA A 62 19.08 22.29 2.93
CA ALA A 62 18.04 22.23 1.93
C ALA A 62 16.90 21.29 2.36
N ARG A 63 15.67 21.72 2.12
CA ARG A 63 14.46 20.93 2.34
C ARG A 63 14.11 20.16 1.07
N LEU A 64 14.19 18.83 1.13
CA LEU A 64 13.94 17.91 0.04
C LEU A 64 12.62 17.16 0.24
N ALA A 65 11.87 16.97 -0.84
CA ALA A 65 10.83 15.95 -0.91
C ALA A 65 11.43 14.73 -1.60
N PHE A 66 11.36 13.56 -0.96
CA PHE A 66 11.93 12.32 -1.45
C PHE A 66 10.85 11.24 -1.49
N SER A 67 10.72 10.56 -2.62
CA SER A 67 9.83 9.40 -2.78
C SER A 67 10.52 8.33 -3.61
N THR A 68 10.04 7.10 -3.49
CA THR A 68 10.54 5.96 -4.25
C THR A 68 9.39 5.01 -4.55
N ASP A 69 9.36 4.52 -5.79
CA ASP A 69 8.44 3.49 -6.23
C ASP A 69 9.18 2.45 -7.06
N SER A 70 8.55 1.29 -7.24
CA SER A 70 9.02 0.21 -8.11
C SER A 70 7.89 -0.23 -9.01
N PHE A 71 8.23 -0.54 -10.26
CA PHE A 71 7.25 -0.92 -11.29
C PHE A 71 7.48 -2.38 -11.68
N VAL A 72 6.41 -3.18 -11.60
CA VAL A 72 6.44 -4.63 -11.90
C VAL A 72 5.39 -5.04 -12.94
N ILE A 73 4.96 -4.07 -13.77
CA ILE A 73 3.93 -4.29 -14.79
C ILE A 73 4.36 -5.35 -15.82
N SER A 74 3.39 -6.13 -16.28
CA SER A 74 3.58 -7.11 -17.36
C SER A 74 2.34 -7.15 -18.26
N PRO A 75 2.49 -7.12 -19.59
CA PRO A 75 3.75 -7.09 -20.35
C PRO A 75 4.49 -5.75 -20.24
N LEU A 76 5.78 -5.72 -20.59
CA LEU A 76 6.60 -4.49 -20.51
C LEU A 76 6.16 -3.40 -21.49
N PHE A 77 5.56 -3.77 -22.61
CA PHE A 77 5.01 -2.88 -23.63
C PHE A 77 3.53 -3.23 -23.83
N PHE A 78 2.66 -2.22 -23.80
CA PHE A 78 1.21 -2.40 -23.87
C PHE A 78 0.55 -1.26 -24.67
N SER A 79 -0.71 -1.44 -25.05
CA SER A 79 -1.45 -0.38 -25.75
C SER A 79 -1.57 0.85 -24.84
N GLY A 80 -0.89 1.93 -25.20
CA GLY A 80 -0.88 3.19 -24.45
C GLY A 80 0.38 3.49 -23.66
N GLY A 81 1.40 2.61 -23.65
CA GLY A 81 2.67 2.91 -22.98
C GLY A 81 3.58 1.70 -22.79
N ASP A 82 4.60 1.90 -21.97
CA ASP A 82 5.53 0.87 -21.52
C ASP A 82 5.94 1.10 -20.06
N ILE A 83 6.71 0.18 -19.49
CA ILE A 83 7.20 0.28 -18.11
C ILE A 83 8.02 1.56 -17.85
N GLY A 84 8.77 2.05 -18.85
CA GLY A 84 9.58 3.26 -18.72
C GLY A 84 8.72 4.52 -18.68
N SER A 85 7.59 4.51 -19.40
CA SER A 85 6.61 5.60 -19.39
C SER A 85 5.79 5.68 -18.10
N LEU A 86 5.71 4.57 -17.34
CA LEU A 86 5.10 4.56 -16.01
C LEU A 86 6.07 5.04 -14.92
N ALA A 87 7.37 4.95 -15.17
CA ALA A 87 8.44 5.21 -14.20
C ALA A 87 8.82 6.69 -14.07
#